data_AF-A0A1Y1QAE8-F1
#
_entry.id   AF-A0A1Y1QAE8-F1
#
_cell.length_a   1.000
_cell.length_b   1.000
_cell.length_c   1.000
_cell.angle_alpha   90.00
_cell.angle_beta   90.00
_cell.angle_gamma   90.00
#
_symmetry.space_group_name_H-M   'P 1'
#
loop_
_entity.id
_entity.type
_entity.pdbx_description
1 polymer ?
#
loop_
_entity_poly.entity_id
_entity_poly.type
_entity_poly.pdbx_seq_one_letter_code
_entity_poly.pdbx_strand_id
1 'polypeptide(L)'
;MKKAPFWWQLLLYLWVSPISIACLPLALLAKWTGGGYVIHSGALEIWGGIVGQWLDKGRLPFLGAVNAITIGHVIAGVSPQHLHNSRVHERVHVKQFERWGVLFPLVYALAGLRAHLQGKRFYWDNPYEIEARARATAASRNKHSPPTLC
;
A
#
# COMPACT_ATOMS: atom_id res chain seq x y z
N MET A 1 10.82 20.50 -6.96
CA MET A 1 11.32 19.22 -6.40
C MET A 1 12.33 18.64 -7.38
N LYS A 2 13.61 18.53 -7.00
CA LYS A 2 14.63 17.92 -7.88
C LYS A 2 14.24 16.45 -8.06
N LYS A 3 14.03 16.00 -9.31
CA LYS A 3 13.81 14.57 -9.59
C LYS A 3 15.03 13.82 -9.11
N ALA A 4 14.83 12.79 -8.28
CA ALA A 4 15.93 11.93 -7.88
C ALA A 4 16.63 11.40 -9.16
N PRO A 5 17.96 11.31 -9.18
CA PRO A 5 18.67 10.81 -10.35
C PRO A 5 18.19 9.38 -10.65
N PHE A 6 18.08 9.03 -11.93
CA PHE A 6 17.58 7.73 -12.40
C PHE A 6 18.18 6.53 -11.64
N TRP A 7 19.48 6.59 -11.34
CA TRP A 7 20.21 5.57 -10.58
C TRP A 7 19.69 5.37 -9.15
N TRP A 8 19.24 6.44 -8.49
CA TRP A 8 18.62 6.34 -7.17
C TRP A 8 17.31 5.55 -7.21
N GLN A 9 16.51 5.79 -8.25
CA GLN A 9 15.27 5.06 -8.46
C GLN A 9 15.57 3.58 -8.76
N LEU A 10 16.60 3.28 -9.55
CA LEU A 10 17.02 1.90 -9.78
C LEU A 10 17.45 1.18 -8.49
N LEU A 11 18.18 1.85 -7.60
CA LEU A 11 18.57 1.31 -6.30
C LEU A 11 17.36 1.02 -5.41
N LEU A 12 16.36 1.91 -5.37
CA LEU A 12 15.12 1.68 -4.63
C LEU A 12 14.35 0.47 -5.18
N TYR A 13 14.27 0.35 -6.51
CA TYR A 13 13.62 -0.81 -7.13
C TYR A 13 14.37 -2.10 -6.81
N LEU A 14 15.70 -2.13 -6.91
CA LEU A 14 16.51 -3.28 -6.52
C LEU A 14 16.31 -3.65 -5.05
N TRP A 15 16.27 -2.65 -4.16
CA TRP A 15 16.08 -2.82 -2.72
C TRP A 15 14.73 -3.44 -2.34
N VAL A 16 13.67 -3.07 -3.06
CA VAL A 16 12.30 -3.57 -2.82
C VAL A 16 11.95 -4.77 -3.71
N SER A 17 12.76 -5.04 -4.74
CA SER A 17 12.48 -6.07 -5.75
C SER A 17 12.27 -7.46 -5.19
N PRO A 18 12.99 -7.95 -4.15
CA PRO A 18 12.77 -9.31 -3.65
C PRO A 18 11.34 -9.52 -3.15
N ILE A 19 10.81 -8.53 -2.42
CA ILE A 19 9.42 -8.56 -1.94
C ILE A 19 8.44 -8.39 -3.10
N SER A 20 8.72 -7.46 -4.02
CA SER A 20 7.81 -7.18 -5.14
C SER A 20 7.69 -8.40 -6.07
N ILE A 21 8.81 -9.07 -6.35
CA ILE A 21 8.88 -10.29 -7.17
C ILE A 21 8.12 -11.43 -6.50
N ALA A 22 8.27 -11.61 -5.19
CA ALA A 22 7.53 -12.62 -4.42
C ALA A 22 6.00 -12.43 -4.50
N CYS A 23 5.53 -11.20 -4.74
CA CYS A 23 4.11 -10.89 -4.90
C CYS A 23 3.61 -10.95 -6.35
N LEU A 24 4.47 -11.08 -7.36
CA LEU A 24 4.03 -11.19 -8.77
C LEU A 24 3.10 -12.38 -9.05
N PRO A 25 3.28 -13.57 -8.42
CA PRO A 25 2.32 -14.66 -8.57
C PRO A 25 0.89 -14.29 -8.16
N LEU A 26 0.71 -13.34 -7.22
CA LEU A 26 -0.63 -12.85 -6.85
C LEU A 26 -1.30 -12.09 -7.99
N ALA A 27 -0.53 -11.39 -8.82
CA ALA A 27 -1.06 -10.69 -10.00
C ALA A 27 -1.56 -11.69 -11.06
N LEU A 28 -0.80 -12.78 -11.27
CA LEU A 28 -1.21 -13.87 -12.15
C LEU A 28 -2.47 -14.56 -11.62
N LEU A 29 -2.49 -14.85 -10.32
CA LEU A 29 -3.62 -15.47 -9.65
C LEU A 29 -4.88 -14.60 -9.71
N ALA A 30 -4.74 -13.28 -9.48
CA ALA A 30 -5.84 -12.33 -9.63
C ALA A 30 -6.40 -12.38 -11.06
N LYS A 31 -5.53 -12.32 -12.08
CA LYS A 31 -5.94 -12.42 -13.50
C LYS A 31 -6.67 -13.73 -13.80
N TRP A 32 -6.12 -14.86 -13.34
CA TRP A 32 -6.67 -16.19 -13.62
C TRP A 32 -8.02 -16.44 -12.92
N THR A 33 -8.29 -15.72 -11.83
CA THR A 33 -9.54 -15.85 -11.07
C THR A 33 -10.58 -14.79 -11.42
N GLY A 34 -10.42 -14.11 -12.57
CA GLY A 34 -11.38 -13.11 -13.08
C GLY A 34 -11.17 -11.68 -12.56
N GLY A 35 -10.01 -11.42 -11.94
CA GLY A 35 -9.55 -10.09 -11.55
C GLY A 35 -8.77 -9.38 -12.67
N GLY A 36 -8.15 -8.26 -12.32
CA GLY A 36 -7.35 -7.46 -13.25
C GLY A 36 -6.11 -6.85 -12.60
N TYR A 37 -5.24 -6.28 -13.44
CA TYR A 37 -4.08 -5.51 -12.98
C TYR A 37 -3.82 -4.32 -13.89
N VAL A 38 -3.21 -3.27 -13.34
CA VAL A 38 -2.74 -2.08 -14.05
C VAL A 38 -1.44 -1.60 -13.42
N ILE A 39 -0.51 -1.12 -14.24
CA ILE A 39 0.66 -0.41 -13.73
C ILE A 39 0.30 1.06 -13.65
N HIS A 40 0.31 1.61 -12.45
CA HIS A 40 0.03 3.02 -12.21
C HIS A 40 1.20 3.62 -11.43
N SER A 41 1.75 4.75 -11.87
CA SER A 41 2.84 5.48 -11.19
C SER A 41 3.99 4.59 -10.66
N GLY A 42 4.39 3.56 -11.41
CA GLY A 42 5.47 2.65 -11.02
C GLY A 42 5.11 1.57 -9.99
N ALA A 43 3.83 1.36 -9.69
CA ALA A 43 3.37 0.22 -8.88
C ALA A 43 2.33 -0.60 -9.67
N LEU A 44 2.34 -1.91 -9.45
CA LEU A 44 1.39 -2.86 -10.01
C LEU A 44 0.17 -2.91 -9.10
N GLU A 45 -0.93 -2.28 -9.51
CA GLU A 45 -2.21 -2.35 -8.83
C GLU A 45 -2.98 -3.57 -9.35
N ILE A 46 -3.34 -4.52 -8.47
CA ILE A 46 -4.09 -5.75 -8.78
C ILE A 46 -5.43 -5.73 -8.03
N TRP A 47 -6.49 -6.23 -8.65
CA TRP A 47 -7.82 -6.24 -8.01
C TRP A 47 -8.65 -7.46 -8.37
N GLY A 48 -9.66 -7.72 -7.54
CA GLY A 48 -10.67 -8.74 -7.80
C GLY A 48 -10.12 -10.17 -7.72
N GLY A 49 -10.88 -11.11 -8.29
CA GLY A 49 -10.58 -12.53 -8.21
C GLY A 49 -10.51 -13.05 -6.78
N ILE A 50 -9.68 -14.07 -6.55
CA ILE A 50 -9.49 -14.65 -5.20
C ILE A 50 -8.77 -13.67 -4.27
N VAL A 51 -7.92 -12.80 -4.81
CA VAL A 51 -7.19 -11.78 -4.05
C VAL A 51 -8.16 -10.76 -3.44
N GLY A 52 -9.07 -10.21 -4.26
CA GLY A 52 -10.10 -9.30 -3.78
C GLY A 52 -11.04 -9.96 -2.76
N GLN A 53 -11.38 -11.24 -2.94
CA GLN A 53 -12.20 -11.97 -1.98
C GLN A 53 -11.49 -12.23 -0.64
N TRP A 54 -10.18 -12.48 -0.64
CA TRP A 54 -9.42 -12.66 0.60
C TRP A 54 -9.34 -11.36 1.41
N LEU A 55 -9.18 -10.24 0.71
CA LEU A 55 -9.17 -8.89 1.27
C LEU A 55 -10.52 -8.52 1.88
N ASP A 56 -11.61 -8.74 1.12
CA ASP A 56 -12.98 -8.45 1.55
C ASP A 56 -13.43 -9.32 2.74
N LYS A 57 -13.13 -10.62 2.69
CA LYS A 57 -13.47 -11.57 3.76
C LYS A 57 -12.54 -11.48 4.97
N GLY A 58 -11.54 -10.58 4.95
CA GLY A 58 -10.60 -10.37 6.03
C GLY A 58 -9.77 -11.61 6.40
N ARG A 59 -9.42 -12.43 5.40
CA ARG A 59 -8.61 -13.65 5.61
C ARG A 59 -7.13 -13.37 5.81
N LEU A 60 -6.72 -12.10 5.88
CA LEU A 60 -5.36 -11.73 6.21
C LEU A 60 -5.14 -11.80 7.73
N PRO A 61 -4.14 -12.58 8.20
CA PRO A 61 -3.87 -12.69 9.62
C PRO A 61 -3.52 -11.30 10.19
N PHE A 62 -4.11 -10.97 11.34
CA PHE A 62 -3.90 -9.72 12.09
C PHE A 62 -4.41 -8.42 11.47
N LEU A 63 -4.76 -8.39 10.18
CA LEU A 63 -5.17 -7.19 9.46
C LEU A 63 -6.69 -7.07 9.24
N GLY A 64 -7.44 -8.18 9.33
CA GLY A 64 -8.89 -8.17 9.14
C GLY A 64 -9.29 -7.81 7.71
N ALA A 65 -10.53 -7.37 7.52
CA ALA A 65 -11.03 -6.91 6.22
C ALA A 65 -10.39 -5.58 5.85
N VAL A 66 -9.66 -5.56 4.73
CA VAL A 66 -8.96 -4.38 4.23
C VAL A 66 -9.31 -4.16 2.77
N ASN A 67 -9.55 -2.90 2.40
CA ASN A 67 -9.96 -2.55 1.03
C ASN A 67 -8.81 -2.64 0.03
N ALA A 68 -7.60 -2.40 0.50
CA ALA A 68 -6.36 -2.56 -0.24
C ALA A 68 -5.18 -2.82 0.72
N ILE A 69 -4.11 -3.39 0.17
CA ILE A 69 -2.84 -3.64 0.84
C ILE A 69 -1.70 -3.42 -0.14
N THR A 70 -0.63 -2.77 0.33
CA THR A 70 0.61 -2.60 -0.42
C THR A 70 1.67 -3.56 0.09
N ILE A 71 2.35 -4.23 -0.84
CA ILE A 71 3.50 -5.08 -0.58
C ILE A 71 4.59 -4.75 -1.61
N GLY A 72 5.59 -3.97 -1.17
CA GLY A 72 6.61 -3.43 -2.08
C GLY A 72 6.01 -2.51 -3.13
N HIS A 73 6.18 -2.87 -4.41
CA HIS A 73 5.57 -2.17 -5.55
C HIS A 73 4.29 -2.84 -6.06
N VAL A 74 3.74 -3.83 -5.34
CA VAL A 74 2.48 -4.48 -5.69
C VAL A 74 1.39 -4.00 -4.72
N ILE A 75 0.29 -3.50 -5.25
CA ILE A 75 -0.86 -3.01 -4.48
C ILE A 75 -2.05 -3.90 -4.81
N ALA A 76 -2.58 -4.65 -3.85
CA ALA A 76 -3.75 -5.48 -4.03
C ALA A 76 -4.98 -4.80 -3.45
N GLY A 77 -6.10 -4.79 -4.17
CA GLY A 77 -7.36 -4.22 -3.70
C GLY A 77 -8.57 -5.09 -3.99
N VAL A 78 -9.67 -4.84 -3.27
CA VAL A 78 -10.94 -5.56 -3.49
C VAL A 78 -11.50 -5.26 -4.88
N SER A 79 -11.50 -3.98 -5.29
CA SER A 79 -11.98 -3.54 -6.60
C SER A 79 -11.18 -2.32 -7.11
N PRO A 80 -11.29 -1.95 -8.41
CA PRO A 80 -10.65 -0.76 -8.95
C PRO A 80 -11.05 0.53 -8.23
N GLN A 81 -12.30 0.62 -7.78
CA GLN A 81 -12.82 1.78 -7.07
C GLN A 81 -12.18 1.90 -5.67
N HIS A 82 -12.00 0.77 -4.97
CA HIS A 82 -11.28 0.75 -3.69
C HIS A 82 -9.83 1.20 -3.87
N LEU A 83 -9.13 0.68 -4.88
CA LEU A 83 -7.78 1.10 -5.23
C LEU A 83 -7.70 2.60 -5.55
N HIS A 84 -8.66 3.12 -6.31
CA HIS A 84 -8.70 4.55 -6.63
C HIS A 84 -8.84 5.40 -5.36
N ASN A 85 -9.72 5.00 -4.46
CA ASN A 85 -10.00 5.72 -3.22
C ASN A 85 -8.85 5.63 -2.20
N SER A 86 -8.19 4.46 -2.10
CA SER A 86 -7.06 4.25 -1.19
C SER A 86 -5.71 4.65 -1.80
N ARG A 87 -5.67 5.06 -3.08
CA ARG A 87 -4.41 5.28 -3.81
C ARG A 87 -3.40 6.14 -3.05
N VAL A 88 -3.83 7.25 -2.44
CA VAL A 88 -2.89 8.12 -1.69
C VAL A 88 -2.31 7.38 -0.48
N HIS A 89 -3.14 6.62 0.23
CA HIS A 89 -2.74 5.82 1.39
C HIS A 89 -1.74 4.73 0.98
N GLU A 90 -2.07 3.92 -0.03
CA GLU A 90 -1.21 2.85 -0.54
C GLU A 90 0.15 3.37 -1.04
N ARG A 91 0.19 4.58 -1.63
CA ARG A 91 1.45 5.19 -2.07
C ARG A 91 2.35 5.60 -0.92
N VAL A 92 1.81 5.88 0.26
CA VAL A 92 2.64 6.09 1.44
C VAL A 92 3.32 4.79 1.82
N HIS A 93 2.61 3.67 1.79
CA HIS A 93 3.21 2.35 2.01
C HIS A 93 4.25 2.00 0.97
N VAL A 94 4.05 2.30 -0.33
CA VAL A 94 5.09 2.12 -1.35
C VAL A 94 6.37 2.87 -0.97
N LYS A 95 6.25 4.14 -0.55
CA LYS A 95 7.41 4.94 -0.10
C LYS A 95 8.05 4.41 1.18
N GLN A 96 7.26 3.84 2.09
CA GLN A 96 7.77 3.22 3.29
C GLN A 96 8.52 1.92 2.96
N PHE A 97 8.04 1.13 1.99
CA PHE A 97 8.78 0.02 1.41
C PHE A 97 10.04 0.50 0.69
N GLU A 98 10.01 1.58 -0.09
CA GLU A 98 11.23 2.14 -0.69
C GLU A 98 12.26 2.54 0.38
N ARG A 99 11.81 3.03 1.55
CA ARG A 99 12.68 3.41 2.67
C ARG A 99 13.29 2.22 3.40
N TRP A 100 12.51 1.19 3.70
CA TRP A 100 12.91 0.07 4.55
C TRP A 100 13.23 -1.22 3.78
N GLY A 101 12.82 -1.29 2.51
CA GLY A 101 12.98 -2.42 1.61
C GLY A 101 12.36 -3.69 2.15
N VAL A 102 13.16 -4.75 2.12
CA VAL A 102 12.78 -6.06 2.64
C VAL A 102 12.47 -6.05 4.14
N LEU A 103 13.00 -5.08 4.89
CA LEU A 103 12.81 -4.99 6.34
C LEU A 103 11.47 -4.35 6.72
N PHE A 104 10.73 -3.77 5.76
CA PHE A 104 9.50 -3.05 6.08
C PHE A 104 8.46 -3.87 6.87
N PRO A 105 8.15 -5.13 6.50
CA PRO A 105 7.20 -5.95 7.28
C PRO A 105 7.65 -6.14 8.73
N LEU A 106 8.96 -6.26 8.98
CA LEU A 106 9.51 -6.41 10.33
C LEU A 106 9.38 -5.13 11.14
N VAL A 107 9.78 -3.97 10.59
CA VAL A 107 9.65 -2.70 11.31
C VAL A 107 8.20 -2.30 11.51
N TYR A 108 7.32 -2.63 10.57
CA TYR A 108 5.88 -2.44 10.71
C TYR A 108 5.34 -3.29 11.86
N ALA A 109 5.70 -4.57 11.92
CA ALA A 109 5.28 -5.48 12.98
C ALA A 109 5.81 -5.06 14.35
N LEU A 110 7.08 -4.64 14.44
CA LEU A 110 7.67 -4.14 15.68
C LEU A 110 6.98 -2.85 16.17
N ALA A 111 6.63 -1.94 15.27
CA ALA A 111 5.91 -0.73 15.62
C ALA A 111 4.49 -1.03 16.12
N GLY A 112 3.79 -1.95 15.45
CA GLY A 112 2.47 -2.43 15.89
C GLY A 112 2.53 -3.16 17.23
N LEU A 113 3.54 -4.01 17.43
CA LEU A 113 3.75 -4.73 18.69
C LEU A 113 4.05 -3.77 19.83
N ARG A 114 4.90 -2.75 19.61
CA ARG A 114 5.16 -1.70 20.58
C ARG A 114 3.87 -0.96 20.96
N ALA A 115 3.03 -0.62 19.99
CA ALA A 115 1.72 -0.02 20.27
C ALA A 115 0.83 -0.97 21.09
N HIS A 116 0.79 -2.26 20.71
CA HIS A 116 0.02 -3.27 21.43
C HIS A 116 0.46 -3.45 22.89
N LEU A 117 1.78 -3.50 23.14
CA LEU A 117 2.36 -3.56 24.48
C LEU A 117 2.04 -2.31 25.33
N GLN A 118 1.69 -1.19 24.69
CA GLN A 118 1.23 0.03 25.36
C GLN A 118 -0.29 0.07 25.56
N GLY A 119 -1.00 -1.06 25.34
CA GLY A 119 -2.46 -1.14 25.43
C GLY A 119 -3.20 -0.51 24.25
N LYS A 120 -2.50 -0.16 23.17
CA LYS A 120 -3.07 0.44 21.97
C LYS A 120 -3.38 -0.62 20.91
N ARG A 121 -4.02 -0.22 19.82
CA ARG A 121 -4.43 -1.13 18.73
C ARG A 121 -3.28 -1.29 17.74
N PHE A 122 -2.85 -2.54 17.51
CA PHE A 122 -1.71 -2.89 16.64
C PHE A 122 -1.72 -2.18 15.27
N TYR A 123 -2.89 -2.11 14.62
CA TYR A 123 -3.07 -1.49 13.31
C TYR A 123 -3.37 0.02 13.39
N TRP A 124 -4.31 0.43 14.27
CA TRP A 124 -4.79 1.82 14.29
C TRP A 124 -3.78 2.81 14.88
N ASP A 125 -2.94 2.33 15.80
CA ASP A 125 -1.95 3.17 16.47
C ASP A 125 -0.54 2.96 15.90
N ASN A 126 -0.41 2.23 14.78
CA ASN A 126 0.85 2.06 14.09
C ASN A 126 1.28 3.41 13.46
N PRO A 127 2.50 3.91 13.72
CA PRO A 127 2.97 5.18 13.16
C PRO A 127 2.95 5.20 11.62
N TYR A 128 3.19 4.07 10.97
CA TYR A 128 3.18 3.98 9.50
C TYR A 128 1.76 4.13 8.93
N GLU A 129 0.77 3.58 9.63
CA GLU A 129 -0.65 3.70 9.29
C GLU A 129 -1.18 5.11 9.58
N ILE A 130 -0.73 5.73 10.66
CA ILE A 130 -1.05 7.12 11.00
C ILE A 130 -0.52 8.06 9.90
N GLU A 131 0.74 7.89 9.46
CA GLU A 131 1.31 8.66 8.36
C GLU A 131 0.49 8.49 7.07
N ALA A 132 0.14 7.25 6.73
CA ALA A 132 -0.63 6.94 5.52
C ALA A 132 -2.03 7.56 5.55
N ARG A 133 -2.74 7.46 6.68
CA ARG A 133 -4.04 8.12 6.90
C ARG A 133 -3.93 9.64 6.84
N ALA A 134 -2.96 10.23 7.53
CA ALA A 134 -2.79 11.69 7.56
C ALA A 134 -2.57 12.27 6.16
N ARG A 135 -1.73 11.62 5.32
CA ARG A 135 -1.53 12.05 3.93
C ARG A 135 -2.76 11.84 3.05
N ALA A 136 -3.49 10.74 3.23
CA ALA A 136 -4.74 10.52 2.52
C ALA A 136 -5.79 11.58 2.85
N THR A 137 -5.95 11.94 4.13
CA THR A 137 -6.84 13.02 4.59
C THR A 137 -6.40 14.38 4.07
N ALA A 138 -5.11 14.69 4.05
CA ALA A 138 -4.61 15.95 3.50
C ALA A 138 -4.90 16.06 1.99
N ALA A 139 -4.72 14.97 1.24
CA ALA A 139 -5.00 14.94 -0.20
C ALA A 139 -6.50 15.07 -0.50
N SER A 140 -7.38 14.46 0.30
CA SER A 140 -8.82 14.59 0.11
C SER A 140 -9.31 16.02 0.40
N ARG A 141 -8.76 16.69 1.41
CA ARG A 141 -9.03 18.13 1.69
C ARG A 141 -8.63 19.03 0.52
N ASN A 142 -7.45 18.81 -0.07
CA ASN A 142 -7.00 19.59 -1.23
C ASN A 142 -7.88 19.39 -2.47
N LYS A 143 -8.47 18.19 -2.67
CA LYS A 143 -9.40 17.93 -3.79
C LYS A 143 -10.75 18.64 -3.64
N HIS A 144 -11.18 18.92 -2.41
CA HIS A 144 -12.48 19.55 -2.12
C HIS A 144 -12.36 21.04 -1.76
N SER A 145 -11.16 21.62 -1.85
CA SER A 145 -10.99 23.06 -1.72
C SER A 145 -11.63 23.74 -2.94
N PRO A 146 -12.56 24.70 -2.76
CA PRO A 146 -13.14 25.41 -3.90
C PRO A 146 -12.03 26.10 -4.70
N PRO A 147 -12.14 26.20 -6.03
CA PRO A 147 -11.17 26.95 -6.81
C PRO A 147 -11.11 28.37 -6.23
N THR A 148 -9.91 28.80 -5.84
CA THR A 148 -9.63 30.16 -5.44
C THR A 148 -10.05 31.05 -6.62
N LEU A 149 -11.18 31.74 -6.47
CA LEU A 149 -11.61 32.78 -7.41
C LEU A 149 -10.57 33.91 -7.29
N CYS A 150 -9.68 34.00 -8.28
CA CYS A 150 -8.90 35.19 -8.59
C CYS A 150 -9.58 35.92 -9.74
#